data_AF-A0A0Q9JIP7-F1
#
_entry.id   AF-A0A0Q9JIP7-F1
#
_cell.length_a   1.000
_cell.length_b   1.000
_cell.length_c   1.000
_cell.angle_alpha   90.00
_cell.angle_beta   90.00
_cell.angle_gamma   90.00
#
_symmetry.space_group_name_H-M   'P 1'
#
loop_
_entity.id
_entity.type
_entity.pdbx_description
1 polymer ?
#
loop_
_entity_poly.entity_id
_entity_poly.type
_entity_poly.pdbx_seq_one_letter_code
_entity_poly.pdbx_strand_id
1 'polypeptide(L)' 'MASLALAAPAVAADGSNCWGVVSSQAARSDGGLGAHASSFDEPRLGIGNVARLFNVEGPGGLGTLLASIDGNDATHC' A
#
# COMPACT_ATOMS: atom_id res chain seq x y z
N MET A 1 -13.57 -30.21 -11.14
CA MET A 1 -13.39 -28.74 -11.18
C MET A 1 -12.52 -28.38 -10.00
N ALA A 2 -11.23 -28.15 -10.22
CA ALA A 2 -10.28 -27.83 -9.15
C ALA A 2 -9.92 -26.35 -9.26
N SER A 3 -10.34 -25.57 -8.26
CA SER A 3 -10.08 -24.13 -8.16
C SER A 3 -8.58 -23.89 -7.97
N LEU A 4 -7.94 -23.18 -8.91
CA LEU A 4 -6.60 -22.64 -8.70
C LEU A 4 -6.71 -21.51 -7.67
N ALA A 5 -6.29 -21.78 -6.44
CA ALA A 5 -6.05 -20.74 -5.45
C ALA A 5 -4.85 -19.91 -5.91
N LEU A 6 -5.10 -18.68 -6.37
CA LEU A 6 -4.06 -17.72 -6.69
C LEU A 6 -3.44 -17.25 -5.36
N ALA A 7 -2.39 -17.93 -4.91
CA ALA A 7 -1.60 -17.47 -3.78
C ALA A 7 -0.88 -16.18 -4.19
N ALA A 8 -1.42 -15.04 -3.77
CA ALA A 8 -0.75 -13.76 -3.92
C ALA A 8 0.60 -13.81 -3.17
N PRO A 9 1.68 -13.26 -3.73
CA PRO A 9 2.94 -13.18 -3.01
C PRO A 9 2.75 -12.27 -1.79
N ALA A 10 2.69 -12.88 -0.60
CA ALA A 10 2.79 -12.14 0.64
C ALA A 10 4.25 -11.63 0.73
N VAL A 11 4.45 -10.36 0.40
CA VAL A 11 5.73 -9.68 0.65
C VAL A 11 5.80 -9.40 2.16
N ALA A 12 6.08 -10.44 2.94
CA ALA A 12 6.53 -10.25 4.31
C ALA A 12 8.04 -10.02 4.22
N ALA A 13 8.44 -8.78 3.98
CA ALA A 13 9.83 -8.38 4.18
C ALA A 13 10.01 -8.06 5.66
N ASP A 14 11.00 -8.73 6.26
CA ASP A 14 11.47 -8.54 7.62
C ASP A 14 11.72 -7.04 7.91
N GLY A 15 11.11 -6.49 8.98
CA GLY A 15 11.21 -5.08 9.37
C GLY A 15 9.90 -4.30 9.22
N SER A 16 9.29 -3.94 10.36
CA SER A 16 8.02 -3.22 10.56
C SER A 16 7.75 -2.08 9.56
N ASN A 17 7.18 -2.39 8.40
CA ASN A 17 6.67 -1.40 7.47
C ASN A 17 5.15 -1.41 7.49
N CYS A 18 4.56 -0.22 7.61
CA CYS A 18 3.12 -0.10 7.84
C CYS A 18 2.28 -0.33 6.58
N TRP A 19 2.92 -0.49 5.42
CA TRP A 19 2.23 -0.50 4.13
C TRP A 19 1.10 -1.54 4.06
N GLY A 20 1.33 -2.76 4.58
CA GLY A 20 0.30 -3.79 4.63
C GLY A 20 -0.91 -3.40 5.50
N VAL A 21 -0.66 -2.74 6.63
CA VAL A 21 -1.71 -2.30 7.56
C VAL A 21 -2.52 -1.17 6.93
N VAL A 22 -1.89 -0.07 6.51
CA VAL A 22 -2.59 1.08 5.93
C VAL A 22 -3.34 0.72 4.64
N SER A 23 -2.75 -0.10 3.76
CA SER A 23 -3.44 -0.54 2.55
C SER A 23 -4.64 -1.45 2.85
N SER A 24 -4.53 -2.31 3.87
CA SER A 24 -5.66 -3.15 4.29
C SER A 24 -6.79 -2.34 4.94
N GLN A 25 -6.47 -1.27 5.66
CA GLN A 25 -7.46 -0.37 6.23
C GLN A 25 -8.17 0.42 5.14
N ALA A 26 -7.41 1.07 4.24
CA ALA A 26 -7.97 1.78 3.08
C ALA A 26 -8.89 0.88 2.22
N ALA A 27 -8.55 -0.41 2.09
CA ALA A 27 -9.41 -1.40 1.43
C ALA A 27 -10.75 -1.65 2.14
N ARG A 28 -10.79 -1.53 3.47
CA ARG A 28 -11.98 -1.77 4.28
C ARG A 28 -12.84 -0.50 4.46
N SER A 29 -12.21 0.66 4.64
CA SER A 29 -12.89 1.92 4.93
C SER A 29 -13.25 2.72 3.67
N ASP A 30 -12.36 2.75 2.68
CA ASP A 30 -12.36 3.80 1.65
C ASP A 30 -12.44 3.27 0.21
N GLY A 31 -12.80 1.99 0.05
CA GLY A 31 -12.96 1.37 -1.27
C GLY A 31 -11.64 0.98 -1.95
N GLY A 32 -10.53 0.87 -1.19
CA GLY A 32 -9.23 0.45 -1.70
C GLY A 32 -8.25 1.59 -1.96
N LEU A 33 -7.24 1.30 -2.78
CA LEU A 33 -6.21 2.25 -3.20
C LEU A 33 -6.53 2.91 -4.55
N GLY A 34 -7.77 2.74 -5.04
CA GLY A 34 -8.19 3.14 -6.38
C GLY A 34 -7.66 2.21 -7.48
N ALA A 35 -7.76 2.68 -8.73
CA ALA A 35 -7.34 1.92 -9.90
C ALA A 35 -5.80 1.90 -10.04
N HIS A 36 -5.27 0.80 -10.59
CA HIS A 36 -3.84 0.66 -10.80
C HIS A 36 -3.33 1.73 -11.78
N ALA A 37 -2.14 2.30 -11.54
CA ALA A 37 -1.61 3.42 -12.33
C ALA A 37 -1.53 3.15 -13.85
N SER A 38 -1.39 1.87 -14.25
CA SER A 38 -1.37 1.44 -15.64
C SER A 38 -2.74 1.39 -16.34
N SER A 39 -3.82 1.67 -15.62
CA SER A 39 -5.20 1.70 -16.17
C SER A 39 -5.62 3.07 -16.69
N PHE A 40 -4.77 4.09 -16.54
CA PHE A 40 -5.03 5.45 -17.00
C PHE A 40 -4.30 5.73 -18.33
N ASP A 41 -4.94 6.46 -19.24
CA ASP A 41 -4.34 6.86 -20.52
C ASP A 41 -3.15 7.82 -20.32
N GLU A 42 -3.24 8.74 -19.34
CA GLU A 42 -2.13 9.60 -18.94
C GLU A 42 -1.30 8.90 -17.85
N PRO A 43 0.03 8.75 -18.02
CA PRO A 43 0.88 8.07 -17.04
C PRO A 43 0.80 8.71 -15.65
N ARG A 44 0.31 7.95 -14.67
CA ARG A 44 0.30 8.36 -13.26
C ARG A 44 1.50 7.79 -12.52
N LEU A 45 1.93 8.50 -11.48
CA LEU A 45 3.01 8.03 -10.62
C LEU A 45 2.56 6.76 -9.89
N GLY A 46 3.30 5.68 -10.11
CA GLY A 46 3.18 4.48 -9.29
C GLY A 46 3.64 4.73 -7.85
N ILE A 47 3.25 3.85 -6.93
CA ILE A 47 3.47 4.02 -5.51
C ILE A 47 4.95 4.20 -5.11
N GLY A 48 5.87 3.53 -5.79
CA GLY A 48 7.31 3.73 -5.55
C GLY A 48 7.80 5.12 -5.96
N ASN A 49 7.20 5.72 -7.00
CA ASN A 49 7.51 7.09 -7.39
C ASN A 49 6.89 8.09 -6.42
N VAL A 50 5.69 7.80 -5.89
CA VAL A 50 5.07 8.61 -4.84
C VAL A 50 5.94 8.61 -3.57
N ALA A 51 6.45 7.45 -3.15
CA ALA A 51 7.37 7.37 -2.00
C ALA A 51 8.59 8.31 -2.16
N ARG A 52 9.15 8.40 -3.36
CA ARG A 52 10.27 9.31 -3.65
C ARG A 52 9.90 10.79 -3.53
N LEU A 53 8.67 11.18 -3.89
CA LEU A 53 8.22 12.57 -3.73
C LEU A 53 8.22 13.02 -2.26
N PHE A 54 7.93 12.09 -1.35
CA PHE A 54 7.94 12.34 0.09
C PHE A 54 9.30 12.08 0.74
N ASN A 55 10.35 11.83 -0.05
CA ASN A 55 11.69 11.51 0.43
C ASN A 55 11.70 10.33 1.42
N VAL A 56 10.83 9.34 1.22
CA VAL A 56 10.76 8.11 2.02
C VAL A 56 11.18 6.90 1.19
N GLU A 57 11.71 5.88 1.88
CA GLU A 57 12.26 4.71 1.23
C GLU A 57 11.15 3.72 0.82
N GLY A 58 10.76 3.81 -0.45
CA GLY A 58 9.87 2.85 -1.09
C GLY A 58 8.45 2.78 -0.48
N PRO A 59 7.67 1.76 -0.88
CA PRO A 59 6.29 1.61 -0.40
C PRO A 59 6.19 1.42 1.12
N GLY A 60 7.19 0.76 1.72
CA GLY A 60 7.25 0.54 3.16
C GLY A 60 7.35 1.86 3.95
N GLY A 61 8.31 2.73 3.60
CA GLY A 61 8.46 4.05 4.22
C GLY A 61 7.25 4.95 3.96
N LEU A 62 6.65 4.88 2.77
CA LEU A 62 5.40 5.57 2.47
C LEU A 62 4.25 5.08 3.37
N GLY A 63 4.16 3.77 3.61
CA GLY A 63 3.19 3.21 4.54
C GLY A 63 3.36 3.76 5.96
N THR A 64 4.60 3.85 6.45
CA THR A 64 4.89 4.40 7.78
C THR A 64 4.54 5.89 7.87
N LEU A 65 4.83 6.66 6.82
CA LEU A 65 4.43 8.06 6.74
C LEU A 65 2.91 8.21 6.77
N LEU A 66 2.17 7.45 5.95
CA LEU A 66 0.71 7.50 5.92
C LEU A 66 0.11 7.10 7.26
N ALA A 67 0.65 6.06 7.91
CA ALA A 67 0.24 5.66 9.26
C ALA A 67 0.39 6.80 10.28
N SER A 68 1.46 7.61 10.17
CA SER A 68 1.67 8.77 11.05
C SER A 68 0.70 9.93 10.78
N ILE A 69 0.24 10.08 9.53
CA ILE A 69 -0.66 11.16 9.12
C ILE A 69 -2.12 10.82 9.44
N ASP A 70 -2.54 9.57 9.22
CA ASP A 70 -3.92 9.15 9.34
C ASP A 70 -4.48 9.29 10.77
N GLY A 71 -3.62 9.30 11.79
CA GLY A 71 -4.05 9.46 13.19
C GLY A 71 -5.08 8.41 13.62
N ASN A 72 -5.17 7.29 12.89
CA ASN A 72 -6.10 6.22 13.14
C ASN A 72 -5.53 5.31 14.23
N ASP A 73 -6.19 5.27 15.38
CA ASP A 73 -5.80 4.46 16.54
C ASP A 73 -5.71 2.96 16.23
N ALA A 74 -6.27 2.49 15.10
CA ALA A 74 -6.14 1.09 14.67
C ALA A 74 -4.85 0.82 13.87
N THR A 75 -4.08 1.83 13.49
CA THR A 75 -2.89 1.71 12.65
C THR A 75 -1.66 1.45 13.50
N HIS A 76 -1.37 0.16 13.71
CA HIS A 76 -0.21 -0.29 14.46
C HIS A 76 0.65 -1.27 13.64
N CYS A 77 1.93 -0.95 13.62
CA CYS A 77 3.05 -1.55 12.92
C CYS A 77 4.29 -1.14 13.73
#